data_AF-A0A7W6GDA2-F1
#
_entry.id   AF-A0A7W6GDA2-F1
#
_cell.length_a   1.000
_cell.length_b   1.000
_cell.length_c   1.000
_cell.angle_alpha   90.00
_cell.angle_beta   90.00
_cell.angle_gamma   90.00
#
_symmetry.space_group_name_H-M   'P 1'
#
loop_
_entity.id
_entity.type
_entity.pdbx_description
1 polymer ?
#
loop_
_entity_poly.entity_id
_entity_poly.type
_entity_poly.pdbx_seq_one_letter_code
_entity_poly.pdbx_strand_id
1 'polypeptide(L)'
;MGFSAQEDLFGKAEPALPPGFRYQPEIVPKDVQSDLLHEIPKLPLRPFDFHGFEGKRRVISYGWKYDFDTQQVRPTEDIPPFLLPVRSIAAAFAGIAPDQLRQALITE
;
A
#
# COMPACT_ATOMS: atom_id res chain seq x y z
N MET A 1 -20.45 21.54 30.69
CA MET A 1 -19.22 20.79 30.39
C MET A 1 -19.57 19.32 30.39
N GLY A 2 -19.71 18.71 29.21
CA GLY A 2 -19.92 17.27 29.11
C GLY A 2 -18.57 16.59 29.14
N PHE A 3 -18.32 15.75 30.14
CA PHE A 3 -17.19 14.83 30.10
C PHE A 3 -17.45 13.85 28.95
N SER A 4 -16.55 13.80 27.97
CA SER A 4 -16.51 12.67 27.04
C SER A 4 -16.23 11.43 27.88
N ALA A 5 -17.19 10.52 27.98
CA ALA A 5 -16.92 9.21 28.54
C ALA A 5 -15.86 8.55 27.65
N GLN A 6 -14.75 8.11 28.26
CA GLN A 6 -13.77 7.29 27.56
C GLN A 6 -14.46 6.00 27.13
N GLU A 7 -14.52 5.73 25.83
CA GLU A 7 -15.01 4.44 25.35
C GLU A 7 -14.08 3.31 25.82
N ASP A 8 -14.64 2.11 25.95
CA ASP A 8 -13.89 0.93 26.36
C ASP A 8 -12.78 0.64 25.32
N LEU A 9 -11.53 0.82 25.76
CA LEU A 9 -10.32 0.63 24.95
C LEU A 9 -10.22 -0.78 24.34
N PHE A 10 -10.90 -1.76 24.96
CA PHE A 10 -10.93 -3.16 24.52
C PHE A 10 -12.34 -3.65 24.18
N GLY A 11 -13.33 -2.76 24.19
CA GLY A 11 -14.72 -3.08 23.89
C GLY A 11 -14.90 -3.38 22.41
N LYS A 12 -15.85 -4.27 22.08
CA LYS A 12 -16.31 -4.48 20.70
C LYS A 12 -17.19 -3.31 20.23
N ALA A 13 -16.65 -2.10 20.18
CA ALA A 13 -17.22 -1.06 19.35
C ALA A 13 -16.66 -1.25 17.94
N GLU A 14 -17.51 -1.24 16.91
CA GLU A 14 -16.97 -0.96 15.57
C GLU A 14 -16.39 0.46 15.66
N PRO A 15 -15.06 0.63 15.52
CA PRO A 15 -14.45 1.92 15.77
C PRO A 15 -15.03 2.92 14.77
N ALA A 16 -15.59 4.01 15.28
CA ALA A 16 -15.94 5.14 14.45
C ALA A 16 -14.68 5.58 13.71
N LEU A 17 -14.64 5.35 12.39
CA LEU A 17 -13.47 5.63 11.59
C LEU A 17 -13.27 7.15 11.48
N PRO A 18 -12.02 7.67 11.54
CA PRO A 18 -11.77 9.08 11.34
C PRO A 18 -12.35 9.58 10.00
N PRO A 19 -12.81 10.84 9.92
CA PRO A 19 -13.27 11.40 8.65
C PRO A 19 -12.23 11.22 7.53
N GLY A 20 -12.67 10.70 6.39
CA GLY A 20 -11.80 10.39 5.25
C GLY A 20 -11.12 9.02 5.29
N PHE A 21 -11.16 8.32 6.43
CA PHE A 21 -10.68 6.94 6.51
C PHE A 21 -11.78 5.97 6.10
N ARG A 22 -11.51 5.16 5.08
CA ARG A 22 -12.41 4.12 4.58
C ARG A 22 -11.71 2.77 4.73
N TYR A 23 -12.41 1.80 5.27
CA TYR A 23 -11.92 0.44 5.44
C TYR A 23 -12.94 -0.55 4.88
N GLN A 24 -12.44 -1.56 4.17
CA GLN A 24 -13.27 -2.66 3.68
C GLN A 24 -12.50 -3.97 3.86
N PRO A 25 -12.97 -4.87 4.76
CA PRO A 25 -12.35 -6.16 4.95
C PRO A 25 -12.49 -7.02 3.69
N GLU A 26 -11.54 -7.92 3.48
CA GLU A 26 -11.59 -8.95 2.42
C GLU A 26 -11.79 -8.41 0.99
N ILE A 27 -11.42 -7.14 0.74
CA ILE A 27 -11.63 -6.49 -0.56
C ILE A 27 -10.82 -7.13 -1.70
N VAL A 28 -9.70 -7.78 -1.38
CA VAL A 28 -8.86 -8.46 -2.37
C VAL A 28 -9.35 -9.91 -2.51
N PRO A 29 -9.81 -10.35 -3.70
CA PRO A 29 -10.24 -11.73 -3.93
C PRO A 29 -9.13 -12.76 -3.68
N LYS A 30 -9.50 -13.98 -3.26
CA LYS A 30 -8.56 -15.04 -2.84
C LYS A 30 -7.61 -15.52 -3.95
N ASP A 31 -8.08 -15.54 -5.18
CA ASP A 31 -7.29 -15.82 -6.38
C ASP A 31 -6.21 -14.75 -6.59
N VAL A 32 -6.58 -13.47 -6.53
CA VAL A 32 -5.62 -12.35 -6.62
C VAL A 32 -4.59 -12.42 -5.48
N GLN A 33 -5.02 -12.72 -4.25
CA GLN A 33 -4.09 -12.92 -3.13
C GLN A 33 -3.10 -14.06 -3.42
N SER A 34 -3.57 -15.18 -3.98
CA SER A 34 -2.75 -16.35 -4.29
C SER A 34 -1.73 -16.05 -5.38
N ASP A 35 -2.12 -15.33 -6.42
CA ASP A 35 -1.22 -14.87 -7.49
C ASP A 35 -0.13 -13.93 -6.95
N LEU A 36 -0.50 -12.98 -6.08
CA LEU A 36 0.46 -12.08 -5.42
C LEU A 36 1.45 -12.86 -4.55
N LEU A 37 0.98 -13.83 -3.76
CA LEU A 37 1.83 -14.68 -2.93
C LEU A 37 2.76 -15.59 -3.75
N HIS A 38 2.38 -15.91 -4.98
CA HIS A 38 3.24 -16.66 -5.90
C HIS A 38 4.33 -15.78 -6.52
N GLU A 39 4.01 -14.53 -6.89
CA GLU A 39 4.93 -13.64 -7.61
C GLU A 39 5.88 -12.85 -6.70
N ILE A 40 5.39 -12.31 -5.57
CA ILE A 40 6.17 -11.43 -4.69
C ILE A 40 7.50 -12.06 -4.22
N PRO A 41 7.57 -13.34 -3.79
CA PRO A 41 8.82 -13.95 -3.32
C PRO A 41 9.92 -14.05 -4.38
N LYS A 42 9.57 -13.95 -5.67
CA LYS A 42 10.51 -14.01 -6.79
C LYS A 42 11.16 -12.66 -7.07
N LEU A 43 10.63 -11.58 -6.49
CA LEU A 43 11.09 -10.24 -6.76
C LEU A 43 12.43 -9.96 -6.06
N PRO A 44 13.35 -9.19 -6.70
CA PRO A 44 14.64 -8.87 -6.12
C PRO A 44 14.54 -7.69 -5.14
N LEU A 45 13.78 -7.84 -4.05
CA LEU A 45 13.65 -6.79 -3.03
C LEU A 45 15.01 -6.50 -2.40
N ARG A 46 15.31 -5.20 -2.20
CA ARG A 46 16.57 -4.74 -1.61
C ARG A 46 16.30 -3.99 -0.31
N PRO A 47 17.23 -3.98 0.66
CA PRO A 47 17.12 -3.13 1.84
C PRO A 47 16.74 -1.70 1.45
N PHE A 48 15.81 -1.11 2.19
CA PHE A 48 15.41 0.27 1.98
C PHE A 48 16.58 1.21 2.29
N ASP A 49 17.11 1.88 1.28
CA ASP A 49 18.13 2.92 1.46
C ASP A 49 17.46 4.26 1.80
N PHE A 50 17.96 4.89 2.85
CA PHE A 50 17.63 6.24 3.23
C PHE A 50 18.91 7.01 3.55
N HIS A 51 19.39 7.80 2.60
CA HIS A 51 20.59 8.62 2.75
C HIS A 51 21.84 7.79 3.14
N GLY A 52 22.01 6.62 2.52
CA GLY A 52 23.14 5.72 2.77
C GLY A 52 23.00 4.89 4.05
N PHE A 53 21.85 4.95 4.74
CA PHE A 53 21.50 4.02 5.81
C PHE A 53 20.49 2.98 5.29
N GLU A 54 20.82 1.71 5.48
CA GLU A 54 19.92 0.61 5.11
C GLU A 54 18.96 0.26 6.26
N GLY A 55 17.66 0.33 5.98
CA GLY A 55 16.62 -0.25 6.82
C GLY A 55 16.52 -1.76 6.64
N LYS A 56 16.08 -2.47 7.69
CA LYS A 56 15.88 -3.94 7.64
C LYS A 56 14.76 -4.38 6.69
N ARG A 57 13.84 -3.47 6.39
CA ARG A 57 12.72 -3.68 5.47
C ARG A 57 13.22 -3.70 4.05
N ARG A 58 12.87 -4.72 3.27
CA ARG A 58 13.25 -4.79 1.86
C ARG A 58 12.11 -4.28 0.99
N VAL A 59 12.45 -3.56 -0.08
CA VAL A 59 11.47 -2.90 -0.95
C VAL A 59 11.82 -3.03 -2.44
N ILE A 60 10.80 -2.85 -3.27
CA ILE A 60 10.93 -2.57 -4.71
C ILE A 60 9.77 -1.68 -5.15
N SER A 61 10.03 -0.69 -6.00
CA SER A 61 9.03 0.28 -6.50
C SER A 61 8.84 0.13 -8.01
N TYR A 62 7.61 0.33 -8.48
CA TYR A 62 7.24 0.33 -9.90
C TYR A 62 6.41 1.56 -10.28
N GLY A 63 6.47 1.93 -11.55
CA GLY A 63 5.85 3.09 -12.18
C GLY A 63 6.57 4.39 -11.81
N TRP A 64 6.40 4.82 -10.57
CA TRP A 64 7.08 5.99 -10.02
C TRP A 64 7.64 5.64 -8.65
N LYS A 65 8.73 6.29 -8.26
CA LYS A 65 9.29 6.18 -6.92
C LYS A 65 9.71 7.54 -6.39
N TYR A 66 9.64 7.67 -5.07
CA TYR A 66 10.23 8.80 -4.38
C TYR A 66 11.71 8.51 -4.15
N ASP A 67 12.55 9.39 -4.65
CA ASP A 67 13.99 9.38 -4.47
C ASP A 67 14.32 10.26 -3.27
N PHE A 68 14.77 9.62 -2.18
CA PHE A 68 14.99 10.32 -0.92
C PHE A 68 16.20 11.25 -0.97
N ASP A 69 17.23 10.93 -1.75
CA ASP A 69 18.44 11.76 -1.87
C ASP A 69 18.16 13.08 -2.59
N THR A 70 17.34 13.02 -3.64
CA THR A 70 16.97 14.21 -4.44
C THR A 70 15.66 14.85 -4.01
N GLN A 71 14.92 14.20 -3.11
CA GLN A 71 13.58 14.60 -2.65
C GLN A 71 12.56 14.75 -3.79
N GLN A 72 12.67 13.91 -4.81
CA GLN A 72 11.86 14.01 -6.03
C GLN A 72 11.13 12.71 -6.36
N VAL A 73 9.98 12.85 -7.03
CA VAL A 73 9.26 11.74 -7.62
C VAL A 73 9.77 11.52 -9.04
N ARG A 74 10.31 10.33 -9.32
CA ARG A 74 10.87 9.98 -10.63
C ARG A 74 10.27 8.70 -11.19
N PRO A 75 10.16 8.57 -12.52
CA PRO A 75 9.74 7.32 -13.14
C PRO A 75 10.76 6.21 -12.86
N THR A 76 10.28 4.97 -12.81
CA THR A 76 11.08 3.75 -12.65
C THR A 76 10.48 2.68 -13.57
N GLU A 77 10.87 1.42 -13.42
CA GLU A 77 10.33 0.27 -14.17
C GLU A 77 8.80 0.25 -14.15
N ASP A 78 8.16 -0.09 -15.26
CA ASP A 78 6.71 -0.13 -15.39
C ASP A 78 6.04 -1.06 -14.36
N ILE A 79 4.79 -0.76 -14.02
CA ILE A 79 3.99 -1.62 -13.13
C ILE A 79 3.81 -2.99 -13.81
N PRO A 80 4.32 -4.09 -13.23
CA PRO A 80 4.26 -5.40 -13.85
C PRO A 80 2.81 -5.92 -13.92
N PRO A 81 2.48 -6.75 -14.92
CA PRO A 81 1.11 -7.23 -15.14
C PRO A 81 0.45 -7.87 -13.91
N PHE A 82 1.20 -8.60 -13.08
CA PHE A 82 0.67 -9.27 -11.89
C PHE A 82 0.12 -8.30 -10.82
N LEU A 83 0.49 -7.01 -10.87
CA LEU A 83 -0.03 -5.97 -9.97
C LEU A 83 -1.27 -5.25 -10.54
N LEU A 84 -1.60 -5.43 -11.81
CA LEU A 84 -2.73 -4.73 -12.44
C LEU A 84 -4.10 -5.10 -11.84
N PRO A 85 -4.36 -6.36 -11.44
CA PRO A 85 -5.61 -6.71 -10.76
C PRO A 85 -5.79 -5.96 -9.44
N VAL A 86 -4.78 -5.99 -8.56
CA VAL A 86 -4.84 -5.30 -7.26
C VAL A 86 -4.88 -3.77 -7.41
N ARG A 87 -4.19 -3.22 -8.42
CA ARG A 87 -4.31 -1.80 -8.78
C ARG A 87 -5.73 -1.42 -9.16
N SER A 88 -6.41 -2.26 -9.94
CA SER A 88 -7.80 -2.03 -10.36
C SER A 88 -8.75 -2.07 -9.17
N ILE A 89 -8.55 -3.01 -8.24
CA ILE A 89 -9.32 -3.10 -6.99
C ILE A 89 -9.11 -1.84 -6.13
N ALA A 90 -7.86 -1.42 -5.94
CA ALA A 90 -7.53 -0.23 -5.16
C ALA A 90 -8.11 1.05 -5.77
N ALA A 91 -8.06 1.18 -7.11
CA ALA A 91 -8.61 2.33 -7.82
C ALA A 91 -10.13 2.39 -7.73
N ALA A 92 -10.81 1.26 -7.91
CA ALA A 92 -12.26 1.15 -7.72
C ALA A 92 -12.66 1.50 -6.28
N PHE A 93 -11.91 1.03 -5.28
CA PHE A 93 -12.13 1.38 -3.88
C PHE A 93 -11.99 2.89 -3.64
N ALA A 94 -10.97 3.52 -4.22
CA ALA A 94 -10.72 4.95 -4.11
C ALA A 94 -11.64 5.82 -4.99
N GLY A 95 -12.41 5.24 -5.91
CA GLY A 95 -13.28 5.98 -6.83
C GLY A 95 -12.52 6.74 -7.92
N ILE A 96 -11.37 6.22 -8.35
CA ILE A 96 -10.48 6.82 -9.36
C ILE A 96 -10.22 5.85 -10.51
N ALA A 97 -9.70 6.36 -11.62
CA ALA A 97 -9.28 5.49 -12.72
C ALA A 97 -7.96 4.75 -12.35
N PRO A 98 -7.78 3.47 -12.75
CA PRO A 98 -6.58 2.70 -12.40
C PRO A 98 -5.27 3.38 -12.80
N ASP A 99 -5.24 4.06 -13.94
CA ASP A 99 -4.09 4.78 -14.48
C ASP A 99 -3.67 6.00 -13.64
N GLN A 100 -4.54 6.48 -12.73
CA GLN A 100 -4.21 7.52 -11.76
C GLN A 100 -3.35 6.99 -10.59
N LEU A 101 -3.41 5.69 -10.29
CA LEU A 101 -2.46 5.04 -9.37
C LEU A 101 -1.17 4.73 -10.12
N ARG A 102 -0.22 5.66 -10.12
CA ARG A 102 1.01 5.57 -10.94
C ARG A 102 2.19 4.90 -10.25
N GLN A 103 2.11 4.67 -8.95
CA GLN A 103 3.17 4.08 -8.14
C GLN A 103 2.67 2.81 -7.45
N ALA A 104 3.50 1.77 -7.44
CA ALA A 104 3.33 0.60 -6.60
C ALA A 104 4.63 0.34 -5.81
N LEU A 105 4.52 0.11 -4.50
CA LEU A 105 5.63 -0.25 -3.61
C LEU A 105 5.33 -1.62 -3.00
N ILE A 106 6.21 -2.60 -3.21
CA ILE A 106 6.17 -3.89 -2.53
C ILE A 106 7.20 -3.84 -1.42
N THR A 107 6.84 -4.35 -0.25
CA THR A 107 7.67 -4.30 0.95
C THR A 107 7.45 -5.53 1.83
N GLU A 108 8.53 -5.99 2.49
CA GLU A 108 8.54 -7.04 3.51
C GLU A 108 9.50 -6.74 4.66
#